data_AF-A0A1K2C202-F1
#
_entry.id   AF-A0A1K2C202-F1
#
_cell.length_a   1.000
_cell.length_b   1.000
_cell.length_c   1.000
_cell.angle_alpha   90.00
_cell.angle_beta   90.00
_cell.angle_gamma   90.00
#
_symmetry.space_group_name_H-M   'P 1'
#
loop_
_entity.id
_entity.type
_entity.pdbx_description
1 polymer ?
#
loop_
_entity_poly.entity_id
_entity_poly.type
_entity_poly.pdbx_seq_one_letter_code
_entity_poly.pdbx_strand_id
1 'polypeptide(L)'
;MKRMSPAVIALTMFVACSNTVLADAASLNDARTLVARSGMGNKLSSLALLTAKSSTTYAVIADKLGNASANSALSDEINALLPQYQPKWDENLAAAYEQSFTGEELASLATEGRASKYAPKVRERQDGIGRYMAVNAEPILAALASDALKATLSKYVSPQ
;
A
#
# COMPACT_ATOMS: atom_id res chain seq x y z
N MET A 1 -69.31 -32.96 11.93
CA MET A 1 -68.51 -34.19 11.71
C MET A 1 -67.58 -33.98 10.52
N LYS A 2 -66.26 -34.19 10.71
CA LYS A 2 -65.20 -34.49 9.72
C LYS A 2 -64.96 -33.47 8.58
N ARG A 3 -63.73 -33.13 8.14
CA ARG A 3 -62.35 -33.50 8.50
C ARG A 3 -61.38 -32.60 7.69
N MET A 4 -60.28 -32.22 8.35
CA MET A 4 -58.88 -32.17 7.84
C MET A 4 -58.39 -31.00 6.96
N SER A 5 -57.43 -30.25 7.53
CA SER A 5 -56.41 -29.43 6.87
C SER A 5 -55.38 -30.28 6.11
N PRO A 6 -54.58 -29.67 5.20
CA PRO A 6 -53.20 -29.28 5.57
C PRO A 6 -52.84 -27.88 5.01
N ALA A 7 -52.23 -26.98 5.79
CA ALA A 7 -50.77 -26.81 5.94
C ALA A 7 -50.01 -26.63 4.61
N VAL A 8 -49.76 -25.36 4.23
CA VAL A 8 -48.64 -24.99 3.36
C VAL A 8 -47.98 -23.75 3.97
N ILE A 9 -46.92 -23.98 4.73
CA ILE A 9 -45.95 -22.95 5.12
C ILE A 9 -44.95 -22.88 3.95
N ALA A 10 -45.06 -21.85 3.13
CA ALA A 10 -44.01 -21.51 2.17
C ALA A 10 -42.98 -20.62 2.89
N LEU A 11 -42.00 -21.24 3.54
CA LEU A 11 -40.78 -20.59 3.99
C LEU A 11 -39.75 -20.71 2.87
N THR A 12 -39.68 -19.72 1.99
CA THR A 12 -38.66 -19.68 0.94
C THR A 12 -37.33 -19.20 1.52
N MET A 13 -36.39 -20.15 1.54
CA MET A 13 -34.93 -20.05 1.63
C MET A 13 -34.33 -18.71 1.17
N PHE A 14 -33.49 -18.06 1.98
CA PHE A 14 -32.05 -18.29 2.23
C PHE A 14 -31.13 -17.48 1.30
N VAL A 15 -30.74 -16.31 1.81
CA VAL A 15 -29.44 -15.62 1.71
C VAL A 15 -28.67 -15.79 0.39
N ALA A 16 -28.81 -14.80 -0.50
CA ALA A 16 -27.91 -14.57 -1.63
C ALA A 16 -26.98 -13.37 -1.32
N CYS A 17 -25.98 -13.55 -0.43
CA CYS A 17 -24.97 -12.51 -0.15
C CYS A 17 -23.52 -13.02 -0.11
N SER A 18 -23.24 -14.28 -0.47
CA SER A 18 -21.89 -14.86 -0.27
C SER A 18 -20.93 -14.66 -1.45
N ASN A 19 -21.42 -14.31 -2.65
CA ASN A 19 -20.58 -14.27 -3.85
C ASN A 19 -19.72 -13.00 -3.95
N THR A 20 -20.17 -11.88 -3.39
CA THR A 20 -19.45 -10.60 -3.46
C THR A 20 -18.19 -10.62 -2.59
N VAL A 21 -18.29 -11.12 -1.36
CA VAL A 21 -17.15 -11.21 -0.42
C VAL A 21 -16.02 -12.09 -0.96
N LEU A 22 -16.36 -13.18 -1.65
CA LEU A 22 -15.36 -14.08 -2.22
C LEU A 22 -14.64 -13.46 -3.43
N ALA A 23 -15.37 -12.70 -4.26
CA ALA A 23 -14.82 -12.01 -5.41
C ALA A 23 -13.91 -10.85 -4.99
N ASP A 24 -14.30 -10.05 -3.99
CA ASP A 24 -13.47 -8.97 -3.42
C ASP A 24 -12.20 -9.51 -2.76
N ALA A 25 -12.29 -10.63 -2.04
CA ALA A 25 -11.10 -11.26 -1.47
C ALA A 25 -10.11 -11.75 -2.54
N ALA A 26 -10.60 -12.23 -3.68
CA ALA A 26 -9.78 -12.66 -4.81
C ALA A 26 -9.13 -11.47 -5.54
N SER A 27 -9.88 -10.39 -5.80
CA SER A 27 -9.34 -9.18 -6.43
C SER A 27 -8.23 -8.55 -5.60
N LEU A 28 -8.42 -8.43 -4.27
CA LEU A 28 -7.39 -7.90 -3.39
C LEU A 28 -6.13 -8.78 -3.40
N ASN A 29 -6.29 -10.10 -3.42
CA ASN A 29 -5.15 -11.02 -3.48
C ASN A 29 -4.37 -10.91 -4.81
N ASP A 30 -5.08 -10.74 -5.92
CA ASP A 30 -4.45 -10.49 -7.22
C ASP A 30 -3.74 -9.13 -7.24
N ALA A 31 -4.34 -8.09 -6.65
CA ALA A 31 -3.70 -6.79 -6.49
C ALA A 31 -2.42 -6.87 -5.65
N ARG A 32 -2.44 -7.59 -4.52
CA ARG A 32 -1.23 -7.85 -3.70
C ARG A 32 -0.15 -8.57 -4.51
N THR A 33 -0.54 -9.59 -5.28
CA THR A 33 0.37 -10.34 -6.16
C THR A 33 1.01 -9.43 -7.20
N LEU A 34 0.21 -8.57 -7.84
CA LEU A 34 0.68 -7.57 -8.79
C LEU A 34 1.69 -6.61 -8.16
N VAL A 35 1.37 -6.05 -6.99
CA VAL A 35 2.27 -5.12 -6.27
C VAL A 35 3.60 -5.79 -5.93
N ALA A 36 3.56 -7.01 -5.39
CA ALA A 36 4.76 -7.77 -5.02
C ALA A 36 5.63 -8.09 -6.24
N ARG A 37 5.05 -8.59 -7.34
CA ARG A 37 5.80 -9.00 -8.54
C ARG A 37 6.37 -7.82 -9.32
N SER A 38 5.71 -6.67 -9.29
CA SER A 38 6.12 -5.47 -10.03
C SER A 38 7.18 -4.64 -9.31
N GLY A 39 7.39 -4.87 -8.02
CA GLY A 39 8.30 -4.07 -7.19
C GLY A 39 7.83 -2.62 -7.02
N MET A 40 6.52 -2.35 -7.20
CA MET A 40 5.97 -0.99 -7.09
C MET A 40 6.13 -0.41 -5.68
N GLY A 41 6.12 -1.26 -4.66
CA GLY A 41 6.40 -0.92 -3.27
C GLY A 41 7.80 -0.34 -3.03
N ASN A 42 8.78 -0.69 -3.88
CA ASN A 42 10.20 -0.37 -3.66
C ASN A 42 10.52 1.13 -3.70
N LYS A 43 9.56 1.97 -4.12
CA LYS A 43 9.72 3.43 -4.11
C LYS A 43 9.63 4.04 -2.72
N LEU A 44 9.11 3.32 -1.72
CA LEU A 44 8.89 3.85 -0.37
C LEU A 44 10.15 4.49 0.22
N SER A 45 11.31 3.82 0.16
CA SER A 45 12.56 4.34 0.71
C SER A 45 12.98 5.67 0.08
N SER A 46 12.89 5.76 -1.25
CA SER A 46 13.23 6.97 -2.00
C SER A 46 12.28 8.13 -1.71
N LEU A 47 10.98 7.84 -1.55
CA LEU A 47 9.98 8.83 -1.17
C LEU A 47 10.23 9.32 0.26
N ALA A 48 10.49 8.40 1.19
CA ALA A 48 10.75 8.75 2.59
C ALA A 48 12.00 9.63 2.72
N LEU A 49 13.05 9.33 1.95
CA LEU A 49 14.26 10.15 1.90
C LEU A 49 13.96 11.55 1.35
N LEU A 50 13.17 11.65 0.27
CA LEU A 50 12.79 12.95 -0.28
C LEU A 50 11.97 13.77 0.71
N THR A 51 10.97 13.15 1.35
CA THR A 51 10.16 13.76 2.40
C THR A 51 11.03 14.23 3.55
N ALA A 52 11.91 13.38 4.09
CA ALA A 52 12.77 13.71 5.20
C ALA A 52 13.74 14.88 4.88
N LYS A 53 14.30 14.92 3.67
CA LYS A 53 15.24 15.98 3.23
C LYS A 53 14.62 17.37 3.13
N SER A 54 13.29 17.46 3.00
CA SER A 54 12.58 18.74 3.03
C SER A 54 12.39 19.31 4.44
N SER A 55 12.79 18.59 5.50
CA SER A 55 12.59 18.99 6.88
C SER A 55 13.72 19.85 7.45
N THR A 56 13.40 20.69 8.44
CA THR A 56 14.40 21.41 9.24
C THR A 56 15.32 20.47 10.02
N THR A 57 14.81 19.33 10.50
CA THR A 57 15.62 18.32 11.21
C THR A 57 16.75 17.79 10.34
N TYR A 58 16.50 17.55 9.05
CA TYR A 58 17.54 17.16 8.11
C TYR A 58 18.61 18.25 7.96
N ALA A 59 18.20 19.52 7.88
CA ALA A 59 19.15 20.64 7.80
C ALA A 59 20.09 20.69 9.01
N VAL A 60 19.58 20.43 10.22
CA VAL A 60 20.40 20.34 11.44
C VAL A 60 21.39 19.16 11.38
N ILE A 61 20.95 17.99 10.92
CA ILE A 61 21.82 16.81 10.75
C ILE A 61 22.91 17.11 9.71
N ALA A 62 22.55 17.73 8.58
CA ALA A 62 23.45 18.07 7.49
C ALA A 62 24.50 19.12 7.89
N ASP A 63 24.13 20.09 8.72
CA ASP A 63 25.07 21.08 9.27
C ASP A 63 26.16 20.41 10.12
N LYS A 64 25.78 19.41 10.93
CA LYS A 64 26.74 18.69 11.80
C LYS A 64 27.61 17.68 11.05
N LEU A 65 27.04 16.94 10.09
CA LEU A 65 27.70 15.80 9.45
C LEU A 65 28.25 16.09 8.05
N GLY A 66 27.81 17.18 7.43
CA GLY A 66 27.92 17.39 5.99
C GLY A 66 26.86 16.61 5.19
N ASN A 67 26.51 17.13 4.01
CA ASN A 67 25.41 16.62 3.18
C ASN A 67 25.54 15.14 2.81
N ALA A 68 26.74 14.69 2.42
CA ALA A 68 26.94 13.30 1.97
C ALA A 68 26.72 12.32 3.13
N SER A 69 27.33 12.58 4.29
CA SER A 69 27.21 11.76 5.49
C SER A 69 25.78 11.78 6.05
N ALA A 70 25.12 12.94 6.05
CA ALA A 70 23.72 13.05 6.46
C ALA A 70 22.78 12.23 5.57
N ASN A 71 22.98 12.29 4.25
CA ASN A 71 22.18 11.52 3.30
C ASN A 71 22.40 10.01 3.46
N SER A 72 23.65 9.57 3.67
CA SER A 72 23.97 8.16 3.92
C SER A 72 23.34 7.69 5.23
N ALA A 73 23.59 8.40 6.34
CA ALA A 73 23.08 8.04 7.65
C ALA A 73 21.55 7.95 7.67
N LEU A 74 20.87 8.92 7.06
CA LEU A 74 19.42 8.90 6.97
C LEU A 74 18.91 7.75 6.09
N SER A 75 19.58 7.44 4.98
CA SER A 75 19.20 6.31 4.12
C SER A 75 19.35 4.98 4.87
N ASP A 76 20.38 4.82 5.69
CA ASP A 76 20.60 3.63 6.51
C ASP A 76 19.45 3.44 7.52
N GLU A 77 19.06 4.51 8.23
CA GLU A 77 17.95 4.44 9.19
C GLU A 77 16.59 4.19 8.49
N ILE A 78 16.35 4.79 7.31
CA ILE A 78 15.16 4.48 6.49
C ILE A 78 15.13 2.99 6.13
N ASN A 79 16.24 2.45 5.62
CA ASN A 79 16.34 1.05 5.21
C ASN A 79 16.15 0.09 6.39
N ALA A 80 16.68 0.44 7.57
CA ALA A 80 16.49 -0.34 8.79
C ALA A 80 15.02 -0.39 9.25
N LEU A 81 14.24 0.66 8.97
CA LEU A 81 12.82 0.75 9.32
C LEU A 81 11.88 0.15 8.26
N LEU A 82 12.34 -0.09 7.02
CA LEU A 82 11.50 -0.63 5.94
C LEU A 82 10.72 -1.90 6.34
N PRO A 83 11.27 -2.89 7.06
CA PRO A 83 10.50 -4.08 7.44
C PRO A 83 9.22 -3.79 8.22
N GLN A 84 9.17 -2.67 8.97
CA GLN A 84 8.00 -2.25 9.75
C GLN A 84 6.96 -1.50 8.90
N TYR A 85 7.41 -0.77 7.88
CA TYR A 85 6.59 0.18 7.12
C TYR A 85 6.15 -0.37 5.75
N GLN A 86 6.99 -1.17 5.10
CA GLN A 86 6.76 -1.71 3.76
C GLN A 86 5.45 -2.51 3.66
N PRO A 87 5.10 -3.40 4.60
CA PRO A 87 3.85 -4.17 4.49
C PRO A 87 2.60 -3.29 4.47
N LYS A 88 2.59 -2.21 5.26
CA LYS A 88 1.45 -1.27 5.31
C LYS A 88 1.35 -0.43 4.04
N TRP A 89 2.50 -0.05 3.49
CA TRP A 89 2.58 0.67 2.23
C TRP A 89 2.10 -0.19 1.05
N ASP A 90 2.58 -1.43 0.97
CA ASP A 90 2.22 -2.38 -0.09
C ASP A 90 0.74 -2.76 -0.02
N GLU A 91 0.17 -2.87 1.17
CA GLU A 91 -1.27 -3.11 1.34
C GLU A 91 -2.11 -1.93 0.82
N ASN A 92 -1.68 -0.68 1.07
CA ASN A 92 -2.35 0.49 0.51
C ASN A 92 -2.21 0.57 -1.01
N LEU A 93 -1.06 0.17 -1.57
CA LEU A 93 -0.91 0.03 -3.01
C LEU A 93 -1.89 -1.02 -3.55
N ALA A 94 -1.99 -2.18 -2.91
CA ALA A 94 -2.92 -3.23 -3.34
C ALA A 94 -4.36 -2.73 -3.32
N ALA A 95 -4.79 -2.03 -2.26
CA ALA A 95 -6.12 -1.42 -2.19
C ALA A 95 -6.35 -0.37 -3.28
N ALA A 96 -5.34 0.45 -3.60
CA ALA A 96 -5.42 1.43 -4.69
C ALA A 96 -5.65 0.76 -6.06
N TYR A 97 -4.95 -0.37 -6.28
CA TYR A 97 -5.11 -1.18 -7.50
C TYR A 97 -6.48 -1.86 -7.54
N GLU A 98 -6.92 -2.44 -6.43
CA GLU A 98 -8.25 -3.04 -6.32
C GLU A 98 -9.37 -2.05 -6.68
N GLN A 99 -9.28 -0.81 -6.20
CA GLN A 99 -10.27 0.22 -6.54
C GLN A 99 -10.19 0.71 -8.00
N SER A 100 -9.06 0.51 -8.66
CA SER A 100 -8.80 1.07 -10.00
C SER A 100 -9.07 0.10 -11.15
N PHE A 101 -9.24 -1.18 -10.86
CA PHE A 101 -9.34 -2.26 -11.84
C PHE A 101 -10.43 -3.25 -11.46
N THR A 102 -10.98 -3.94 -12.46
CA THR A 102 -11.88 -5.07 -12.20
C THR A 102 -11.08 -6.32 -11.79
N GLY A 103 -11.76 -7.32 -11.21
CA GLY A 103 -11.13 -8.60 -10.87
C GLY A 103 -10.50 -9.31 -12.08
N GLU A 104 -11.13 -9.28 -13.27
CA GLU A 104 -10.55 -9.84 -14.50
C GLU A 104 -9.26 -9.12 -14.90
N GLU A 105 -9.25 -7.79 -14.80
CA GLU A 105 -8.08 -6.98 -15.11
C GLU A 105 -6.94 -7.28 -14.15
N LEU A 106 -7.23 -7.34 -12.84
CA LEU A 106 -6.24 -7.66 -11.81
C LEU A 106 -5.68 -9.07 -11.97
N ALA A 107 -6.50 -10.08 -12.24
CA ALA A 107 -6.06 -11.44 -12.45
C ALA A 107 -5.09 -11.55 -13.64
N SER A 108 -5.42 -10.90 -14.77
CA SER A 108 -4.55 -10.88 -15.95
C SER A 108 -3.26 -10.10 -15.69
N LEU A 109 -3.34 -8.93 -15.06
CA LEU A 109 -2.15 -8.14 -14.69
C LEU A 109 -1.26 -8.88 -13.70
N ALA A 110 -1.82 -9.56 -12.71
CA ALA A 110 -1.09 -10.34 -11.71
C ALA A 110 -0.39 -11.53 -12.33
N THR A 111 -0.99 -12.17 -13.34
CA THR A 111 -0.45 -13.37 -14.01
C THR A 111 0.58 -13.00 -15.09
N GLU A 112 0.19 -12.11 -16.01
CA GLU A 112 0.92 -11.80 -17.25
C GLU A 112 1.80 -10.54 -17.12
N GLY A 113 1.59 -9.71 -16.10
CA GLY A 113 2.34 -8.49 -15.88
C GLY A 113 2.29 -7.56 -17.08
N ARG A 114 3.46 -7.18 -17.61
CA ARG A 114 3.59 -6.28 -18.78
C ARG A 114 3.08 -6.89 -20.09
N ALA A 115 2.96 -8.22 -20.17
CA ALA A 115 2.41 -8.90 -21.35
C ALA A 115 0.87 -8.88 -21.37
N SER A 116 0.23 -8.52 -20.25
CA SER A 116 -1.24 -8.43 -20.17
C SER A 116 -1.79 -7.47 -21.20
N LYS A 117 -2.92 -7.84 -21.82
CA LYS A 117 -3.72 -6.95 -22.67
C LYS A 117 -4.17 -5.67 -21.94
N TYR A 118 -4.18 -5.68 -20.61
CA TYR A 118 -4.55 -4.53 -19.77
C TYR A 118 -3.34 -3.70 -19.29
N ALA A 119 -2.11 -4.08 -19.60
CA ALA A 119 -0.92 -3.33 -19.18
C ALA A 119 -0.96 -1.83 -19.57
N PRO A 120 -1.48 -1.42 -20.76
CA PRO A 120 -1.63 0.00 -21.08
C PRO A 120 -2.51 0.78 -20.10
N LYS A 121 -3.56 0.14 -19.56
CA LYS A 121 -4.47 0.76 -18.58
C LYS A 121 -3.79 1.11 -17.27
N VAL A 122 -2.74 0.38 -16.87
CA VAL A 122 -1.95 0.71 -15.67
C VAL A 122 -1.41 2.13 -15.74
N ARG A 123 -0.89 2.52 -16.91
CA ARG A 123 -0.39 3.88 -17.13
C ARG A 123 -1.52 4.91 -17.09
N GLU A 124 -2.67 4.60 -17.67
CA GLU A 124 -3.84 5.48 -17.68
C GLU A 124 -4.43 5.70 -16.28
N ARG A 125 -4.34 4.70 -15.39
CA ARG A 125 -4.86 4.76 -14.02
C ARG A 125 -3.84 5.26 -13.00
N GLN A 126 -2.59 5.50 -13.40
CA GLN A 126 -1.49 5.84 -12.50
C GLN A 126 -1.78 7.10 -11.65
N ASP A 127 -2.40 8.12 -12.25
CA ASP A 127 -2.76 9.34 -11.54
C ASP A 127 -3.81 9.09 -10.45
N GLY A 128 -4.78 8.20 -10.70
CA GLY A 128 -5.79 7.80 -9.72
C GLY A 128 -5.18 7.06 -8.54
N ILE A 129 -4.32 6.09 -8.83
CA ILE A 129 -3.54 5.34 -7.84
C ILE A 129 -2.68 6.30 -7.01
N GLY A 130 -2.01 7.26 -7.66
CA GLY A 130 -1.20 8.28 -6.99
C GLY A 130 -2.00 9.14 -6.02
N ARG A 131 -3.20 9.60 -6.41
CA ARG A 131 -4.10 10.35 -5.52
C ARG A 131 -4.58 9.50 -4.35
N TYR A 132 -4.93 8.23 -4.59
CA TYR A 132 -5.31 7.31 -3.52
C TYR A 132 -4.17 7.17 -2.50
N MET A 133 -2.94 6.94 -2.99
CA MET A 133 -1.76 6.79 -2.14
C MET A 133 -1.45 8.07 -1.36
N ALA A 134 -1.60 9.25 -1.96
CA ALA A 134 -1.44 10.52 -1.26
C ALA A 134 -2.43 10.66 -0.10
N VAL A 135 -3.69 10.21 -0.26
CA VAL A 135 -4.68 10.33 0.82
C VAL A 135 -4.49 9.26 1.91
N ASN A 136 -4.22 8.01 1.53
CA ASN A 136 -4.31 6.87 2.44
C ASN A 136 -2.94 6.39 2.96
N ALA A 137 -1.87 6.63 2.20
CA ALA A 137 -0.53 6.15 2.52
C ALA A 137 0.48 7.27 2.86
N GLU A 138 0.13 8.55 2.67
CA GLU A 138 0.96 9.67 3.14
C GLU A 138 1.28 9.59 4.64
N PRO A 139 0.36 9.22 5.55
CA PRO A 139 0.70 9.09 6.97
C PRO A 139 1.78 8.03 7.24
N ILE A 140 1.82 6.96 6.45
CA ILE A 140 2.84 5.91 6.54
C ILE A 140 4.19 6.46 6.10
N LEU A 141 4.21 7.20 4.99
CA LEU A 141 5.40 7.86 4.46
C LEU A 141 5.97 8.89 5.43
N ALA A 142 5.10 9.74 6.00
CA ALA A 142 5.48 10.77 6.96
C ALA A 142 6.03 10.16 8.26
N ALA A 143 5.41 9.09 8.76
CA ALA A 143 5.88 8.38 9.95
C ALA A 143 7.27 7.75 9.73
N LEU A 144 7.49 7.05 8.62
CA LEU A 144 8.80 6.50 8.28
C LEU A 144 9.89 7.58 8.19
N ALA A 145 9.59 8.70 7.51
CA ALA A 145 10.52 9.81 7.40
C ALA A 145 10.84 10.44 8.78
N SER A 146 9.83 10.63 9.62
CA SER A 146 9.98 11.18 10.97
C SER A 146 10.80 10.27 11.88
N ASP A 147 10.53 8.97 11.89
CA ASP A 147 11.25 8.00 12.71
C ASP A 147 12.72 7.89 12.30
N ALA A 148 13.00 7.87 10.99
CA ALA A 148 14.36 7.84 10.49
C ALA A 148 15.13 9.12 10.84
N LEU A 149 14.50 10.30 10.74
CA LEU A 149 15.09 11.56 11.17
C LEU A 149 15.39 11.57 12.67
N LYS A 150 14.46 11.08 13.49
CA LYS A 150 14.64 10.97 14.94
C LYS A 150 15.81 10.04 15.29
N ALA A 151 15.85 8.84 14.68
CA ALA A 151 16.93 7.89 14.89
C ALA A 151 18.30 8.48 14.50
N THR A 152 18.37 9.13 13.34
CA THR A 152 19.59 9.78 12.84
C THR A 152 20.03 10.90 13.78
N LEU A 153 19.11 11.77 14.19
CA LEU A 153 19.40 12.89 15.10
C LEU A 153 19.94 12.38 16.45
N SER A 154 19.28 11.38 17.05
CA SER A 154 19.70 10.80 18.33
C SER A 154 21.08 10.16 18.25
N LYS A 155 21.43 9.52 17.12
CA LYS A 155 22.68 8.79 16.95
C LYS A 155 23.89 9.70 16.69
N TYR A 156 23.68 10.82 15.99
CA TYR A 156 24.79 11.63 15.49
C TYR A 156 24.81 13.06 16.03
N VAL A 157 23.67 13.61 16.46
CA VAL A 157 23.53 15.03 16.79
C VAL A 157 23.39 15.25 18.30
N SER A 158 22.58 14.46 19.00
CA SER A 158 22.41 14.57 20.45
C SER A 158 23.71 14.25 21.20
N PRO A 159 24.08 15.03 22.25
CA PRO A 159 25.15 14.63 23.16
C PRO A 159 24.73 13.33 23.87
N GLN A 160 25.66 12.37 23.96
CA GLN A 160 25.48 11.17 24.78
C GLN A 160 25.44 11.52 26.27
#